data_AF-A0A2T0WUK5-F1
#
_entry.id   AF-A0A2T0WUK5-F1
#
_cell.length_a   1.000
_cell.length_b   1.000
_cell.length_c   1.000
_cell.angle_alpha   90.00
_cell.angle_beta   90.00
_cell.angle_gamma   90.00
#
_symmetry.space_group_name_H-M   'P 1'
#
loop_
_entity.id
_entity.type
_entity.pdbx_description
1 polymer ?
#
loop_
_entity_poly.entity_id
_entity_poly.type
_entity_poly.pdbx_seq_one_letter_code
_entity_poly.pdbx_strand_id
1 'polypeptide(L)'
;MKGKNIKLKWLLFATIGLLLMGFGLSLFGDAVATKMQKADFLEWFVYGTVSLSVFFAGLSVFGQAVVYKVLIEISKSRNNNS
;
A
#
# COMPACT_ATOMS: atom_id res chain seq x y z
N MET A 1 -28.77 11.40 -2.92
CA MET A 1 -27.82 10.38 -2.41
C MET A 1 -26.37 10.91 -2.51
N LYS A 2 -25.93 11.76 -1.57
CA LYS A 2 -24.57 12.35 -1.52
C LYS A 2 -23.86 11.79 -0.29
N GLY A 3 -23.04 10.74 -0.44
CA GLY A 3 -22.30 10.18 0.70
C GLY A 3 -21.43 8.95 0.41
N LYS A 4 -21.69 8.21 -0.67
CA LYS A 4 -20.98 6.94 -0.95
C LYS A 4 -19.54 7.09 -1.49
N ASN A 5 -19.18 8.23 -2.08
CA ASN A 5 -17.93 8.37 -2.85
C ASN A 5 -16.67 8.54 -1.98
N ILE A 6 -16.83 8.91 -0.70
CA ILE A 6 -15.70 9.20 0.19
C ILE A 6 -15.10 7.89 0.73
N LYS A 7 -15.99 7.00 1.21
CA LYS A 7 -15.67 5.67 1.70
C LYS A 7 -15.05 4.80 0.61
N LEU A 8 -15.60 4.84 -0.61
CA LEU A 8 -15.08 4.06 -1.74
C LEU A 8 -13.66 4.49 -2.16
N LYS A 9 -13.36 5.79 -2.18
CA LYS A 9 -12.00 6.30 -2.44
C LYS A 9 -11.01 5.86 -1.36
N TRP A 10 -11.43 5.81 -0.11
CA TRP A 10 -10.58 5.41 1.02
C TRP A 10 -10.29 3.90 1.00
N LEU A 11 -11.32 3.10 0.70
CA LEU A 11 -11.22 1.65 0.55
C LEU A 11 -10.36 1.27 -0.66
N LEU A 12 -10.53 1.94 -1.79
CA LEU A 12 -9.71 1.70 -2.99
C LEU A 12 -8.23 1.96 -2.73
N PHE A 13 -7.90 3.05 -2.05
CA PHE A 13 -6.52 3.34 -1.69
C PHE A 13 -5.94 2.25 -0.77
N ALA A 14 -6.74 1.75 0.20
CA ALA A 14 -6.31 0.72 1.15
C ALA A 14 -6.12 -0.62 0.47
N THR A 15 -7.08 -0.99 -0.37
CA THR A 15 -7.08 -2.20 -1.17
C THR A 15 -5.95 -2.19 -2.20
N ILE A 16 -5.65 -1.06 -2.87
CA ILE A 16 -4.51 -0.95 -3.79
C ILE A 16 -3.19 -1.15 -3.04
N GLY A 17 -3.00 -0.50 -1.89
CA GLY A 17 -1.78 -0.65 -1.10
C GLY A 17 -1.58 -2.08 -0.60
N LEU A 18 -2.67 -2.72 -0.16
CA LEU A 18 -2.67 -4.11 0.33
C LEU A 18 -2.49 -5.14 -0.82
N LEU A 19 -3.03 -4.88 -2.01
CA LEU A 19 -2.82 -5.71 -3.20
C LEU A 19 -1.38 -5.61 -3.70
N LEU A 20 -0.81 -4.41 -3.76
CA LEU A 20 0.60 -4.21 -4.14
C LEU A 20 1.54 -4.92 -3.16
N MET A 21 1.20 -4.88 -1.87
CA MET A 21 1.80 -5.66 -0.79
C MET A 21 1.82 -7.16 -1.07
N GLY A 22 0.64 -7.74 -1.26
CA GLY A 22 0.48 -9.18 -1.47
C GLY A 22 1.16 -9.64 -2.75
N PHE A 23 1.12 -8.79 -3.79
CA PHE A 23 1.79 -9.06 -5.06
C PHE A 23 3.31 -9.03 -4.92
N GLY A 24 3.87 -8.06 -4.19
CA GLY A 24 5.29 -8.00 -3.85
C GLY A 24 5.73 -9.21 -3.01
N LEU A 25 4.88 -9.67 -2.09
CA LEU A 25 5.11 -10.89 -1.30
C LEU A 25 5.06 -12.17 -2.15
N SER A 26 4.17 -12.23 -3.14
CA SER A 26 4.06 -13.35 -4.07
C SER A 26 5.28 -13.45 -4.99
N LEU A 27 5.73 -12.32 -5.54
CA LEU A 27 6.97 -12.24 -6.33
C LEU A 27 8.20 -12.56 -5.47
N PHE A 28 8.21 -12.13 -4.20
CA PHE A 28 9.25 -12.50 -3.26
C PHE A 28 9.25 -14.01 -3.00
N GLY A 29 8.08 -14.61 -2.75
CA GLY A 29 7.95 -16.05 -2.53
C GLY A 29 8.44 -16.89 -3.70
N ASP A 30 8.12 -16.49 -4.94
CA ASP A 30 8.55 -17.19 -6.15
C ASP A 30 10.07 -17.01 -6.40
N ALA A 31 10.60 -15.80 -6.16
CA ALA A 31 12.03 -15.53 -6.21
C ALA A 31 12.80 -16.32 -5.14
N VAL A 32 12.27 -16.43 -3.91
CA VAL A 32 12.82 -17.22 -2.79
C VAL A 32 12.78 -18.72 -3.13
N ALA A 33 11.66 -19.21 -3.67
CA ALA A 33 11.52 -20.62 -4.05
C ALA A 33 12.53 -21.03 -5.13
N THR A 34 12.80 -20.12 -6.08
CA THR A 34 13.80 -20.32 -7.13
C THR A 34 15.25 -20.33 -6.58
N LYS A 35 15.51 -19.65 -5.44
CA LYS A 35 16.83 -19.71 -4.77
C LYS A 35 17.22 -21.08 -4.28
N MET A 36 16.25 -21.86 -3.82
CA MET A 36 16.49 -23.20 -3.26
C MET A 36 17.10 -24.15 -4.30
N GLN A 37 17.05 -23.81 -5.60
CA GLN A 37 17.55 -24.64 -6.70
C GLN A 37 18.92 -24.25 -7.32
N LYS A 38 19.62 -23.20 -6.85
CA LYS A 38 20.96 -22.67 -7.30
C LYS A 38 20.91 -21.30 -8.02
N ALA A 39 20.62 -20.19 -7.34
CA ALA A 39 20.84 -18.85 -7.91
C ALA A 39 21.32 -17.83 -6.86
N ASP A 40 22.27 -17.00 -7.27
CA ASP A 40 23.05 -16.01 -6.51
C ASP A 40 22.34 -15.36 -5.30
N PHE A 41 22.98 -15.46 -4.13
CA PHE A 41 22.54 -14.82 -2.88
C PHE A 41 22.27 -13.32 -3.05
N LEU A 42 23.06 -12.64 -3.89
CA LEU A 42 22.90 -11.21 -4.19
C LEU A 42 21.56 -10.89 -4.85
N GLU A 43 21.15 -11.69 -5.83
CA GLU A 43 19.91 -11.44 -6.57
C GLU A 43 18.67 -11.64 -5.68
N TRP A 44 18.80 -12.44 -4.61
CA TRP A 44 17.71 -12.69 -3.65
C TRP A 44 17.50 -11.49 -2.75
N PHE A 45 18.63 -11.00 -2.26
CA PHE A 45 18.70 -9.90 -1.33
C PHE A 45 18.23 -8.62 -2.02
N VAL A 46 18.60 -8.43 -3.29
CA VAL A 46 18.11 -7.32 -4.12
C VAL A 46 16.61 -7.46 -4.36
N TYR A 47 16.10 -8.62 -4.78
CA TYR A 47 14.66 -8.82 -4.96
C TYR A 47 13.87 -8.58 -3.67
N GLY A 48 14.35 -9.06 -2.52
CA GLY A 48 13.71 -8.83 -1.22
C GLY A 48 13.71 -7.37 -0.81
N THR A 49 14.84 -6.67 -0.98
CA THR A 49 14.97 -5.25 -0.63
C THR A 49 14.13 -4.38 -1.55
N VAL A 50 14.07 -4.70 -2.85
CA VAL A 50 13.20 -4.03 -3.82
C VAL A 50 11.73 -4.23 -3.46
N SER A 51 11.31 -5.45 -3.14
CA SER A 51 9.93 -5.73 -2.70
C SER A 51 9.56 -4.95 -1.44
N LEU A 52 10.46 -4.87 -0.46
CA LEU A 52 10.28 -4.05 0.74
C LEU A 52 10.22 -2.55 0.41
N SER A 53 11.10 -2.06 -0.46
CA SER A 53 11.15 -0.65 -0.84
C SER A 53 9.85 -0.23 -1.55
N VAL A 54 9.36 -1.06 -2.48
CA VAL A 54 8.07 -0.86 -3.16
C VAL A 54 6.92 -0.92 -2.16
N PHE A 55 6.98 -1.81 -1.18
CA PHE A 55 5.99 -1.86 -0.11
C PHE A 55 5.96 -0.57 0.71
N PHE A 56 7.09 -0.16 1.26
CA PHE A 56 7.20 1.04 2.09
C PHE A 56 6.85 2.32 1.30
N ALA A 57 7.20 2.37 0.01
CA ALA A 57 6.79 3.45 -0.88
C ALA A 57 5.26 3.48 -1.09
N GLY A 58 4.64 2.31 -1.35
CA GLY A 58 3.19 2.18 -1.47
C GLY A 58 2.45 2.56 -0.18
N LEU A 59 2.99 2.17 0.98
CA LEU A 59 2.49 2.54 2.31
C LEU A 59 2.55 4.05 2.55
N SER A 60 3.63 4.71 2.14
CA SER A 60 3.80 6.16 2.32
C SER A 60 2.76 6.95 1.51
N VAL A 61 2.56 6.57 0.25
CA VAL A 61 1.54 7.19 -0.63
C VAL A 61 0.13 6.90 -0.12
N PHE A 62 -0.12 5.66 0.32
CA PHE A 62 -1.41 5.27 0.90
C PHE A 62 -1.72 6.05 2.19
N GLY A 63 -0.74 6.17 3.08
CA GLY A 63 -0.84 6.90 4.34
C GLY A 63 -1.17 8.37 4.12
N GLN A 64 -0.49 9.05 3.19
CA GLN A 64 -0.80 10.45 2.88
C GLN A 64 -2.20 10.63 2.32
N ALA A 65 -2.65 9.77 1.40
CA ALA A 65 -3.99 9.85 0.83
C ALA A 65 -5.09 9.64 1.89
N VAL A 66 -4.86 8.73 2.83
CA VAL A 66 -5.74 8.46 3.96
C VAL A 66 -5.80 9.65 4.92
N VAL A 67 -4.65 10.17 5.32
CA VAL A 67 -4.55 11.32 6.25
C VAL A 67 -5.23 12.54 5.65
N TYR A 68 -4.99 12.83 4.36
CA TYR A 68 -5.61 13.98 3.68
C TYR A 68 -7.14 13.86 3.62
N LYS A 69 -7.65 12.64 3.37
CA LYS A 69 -9.08 12.34 3.43
C LYS A 69 -9.68 12.57 4.81
N VAL A 70 -9.04 12.06 5.84
CA VAL A 70 -9.49 12.18 7.24
C VAL A 70 -9.45 13.64 7.70
N LEU A 71 -8.39 14.38 7.37
CA LEU A 71 -8.25 15.80 7.71
C LEU A 71 -9.36 16.67 7.08
N ILE A 72 -9.71 16.39 5.82
CA ILE A 72 -10.81 17.06 5.12
C ILE A 72 -12.16 16.73 5.77
N GLU A 73 -12.40 15.47 6.13
CA GLU A 73 -13.64 15.03 6.79
C GLU A 73 -13.78 15.66 8.18
N ILE A 74 -12.70 15.70 8.97
CA ILE A 74 -12.67 16.35 10.29
C ILE A 74 -12.91 17.86 10.17
N SER A 75 -12.26 18.54 9.21
CA SER A 75 -12.49 19.97 8.98
C SER A 75 -13.92 20.26 8.55
N LYS A 76 -14.51 19.39 7.71
CA LYS A 76 -15.92 19.49 7.32
C LYS A 76 -16.85 19.36 8.52
N SER A 77 -16.58 18.40 9.41
CA SER A 77 -17.37 18.17 10.62
C SER A 77 -17.19 19.23 11.70
N ARG A 78 -16.11 20.02 11.64
CA ARG A 78 -15.91 21.15 12.56
C ARG A 78 -16.67 22.41 12.11
N ASN A 79 -16.80 22.62 10.80
CA ASN A 79 -17.47 23.80 10.24
C ASN A 79 -19.00 23.70 10.19
N ASN A 80 -19.58 22.49 10.25
CA ASN A 80 -21.04 22.34 10.28
C ASN A 80 -21.67 22.44 11.69
N ASN A 81 -20.85 22.66 12.72
CA ASN A 81 -21.26 22.81 14.13
C ASN A 81 -21.09 24.25 14.63
N SER A 82 -20.92 25.22 13.73
CA SER A 82 -20.96 26.67 13.98
C SER A 82 -21.99 27.31 13.08
#